data_AF-A0A946S4Y1-F1
#
_entry.id   AF-A0A946S4Y1-F1
#
_cell.length_a   1.000
_cell.length_b   1.000
_cell.length_c   1.000
_cell.angle_alpha   90.00
_cell.angle_beta   90.00
_cell.angle_gamma   90.00
#
_symmetry.space_group_name_H-M   'P 1'
#
loop_
_entity.id
_entity.type
_entity.pdbx_description
1 polymer ?
#
loop_
_entity_poly.entity_id
_entity_poly.type
_entity_poly.pdbx_seq_one_letter_code
_entity_poly.pdbx_strand_id
1 'polypeptide(L)'
;MTNLSIELASQIKFIEAEPLLRQDKDEKFHNTADFQINLLVRDANIIEHVQLGLEDYFENNKYIAEYWFEFKKGNEDLKKAIEDEIEDLQSFRDELITKESLTEISNSSNYLASNNEQTIANDIIILEERKRKIERDIKLIKPLSFSKPFTQTTVAEREVLVWGTAIGFVAFILSIIIAIIREVKQKSLKETK
;
A
#
# COMPACT_ATOMS: atom_id res chain seq x y z
N MET A 1 13.62 -14.01 10.19
CA MET A 1 13.58 -15.05 9.14
C MET A 1 12.14 -15.45 9.00
N THR A 2 11.61 -15.54 7.78
CA THR A 2 10.25 -16.05 7.54
C THR A 2 10.17 -17.48 8.06
N ASN A 3 9.09 -17.84 8.76
CA ASN A 3 8.88 -19.20 9.27
C ASN A 3 8.41 -20.16 8.16
N LEU A 4 9.18 -20.25 7.07
CA LEU A 4 8.89 -21.08 5.91
C LEU A 4 9.87 -22.26 5.87
N SER A 5 9.37 -23.48 5.68
CA SER A 5 10.23 -24.65 5.55
C SER A 5 11.11 -24.54 4.30
N ILE A 6 12.31 -25.13 4.32
CA ILE A 6 13.24 -25.13 3.18
C ILE A 6 12.59 -25.76 1.95
N GLU A 7 11.77 -26.79 2.15
CA GLU A 7 11.03 -27.46 1.08
C GLU A 7 10.04 -26.51 0.40
N LEU A 8 9.24 -25.78 1.18
CA LEU A 8 8.31 -24.78 0.64
C LEU A 8 9.05 -23.61 -0.02
N ALA A 9 10.12 -23.12 0.60
CA ALA A 9 10.94 -22.05 0.05
C ALA A 9 11.57 -22.43 -1.31
N SER A 10 11.96 -23.69 -1.49
CA SER A 10 12.53 -24.18 -2.75
C SER A 10 11.57 -24.13 -3.95
N GLN A 11 10.26 -24.07 -3.67
CA GLN A 11 9.23 -23.96 -4.71
C GLN A 11 9.01 -22.52 -5.18
N ILE A 12 9.59 -21.53 -4.50
CA ILE A 12 9.58 -20.13 -4.94
C ILE A 12 10.60 -19.98 -6.08
N LYS A 13 10.12 -19.62 -7.27
CA LYS A 13 10.97 -19.34 -8.43
C LYS A 13 11.44 -17.89 -8.43
N PHE A 14 10.60 -16.97 -7.95
CA PHE A 14 10.90 -15.54 -7.88
C PHE A 14 10.06 -14.87 -6.81
N ILE A 15 10.66 -13.93 -6.07
CA ILE A 15 9.96 -13.03 -5.15
C ILE A 15 10.65 -11.66 -5.18
N GLU A 16 9.88 -10.61 -5.39
CA GLU A 16 10.37 -9.23 -5.43
C GLU A 16 9.36 -8.28 -4.78
N ALA A 17 9.86 -7.21 -4.17
CA ALA A 17 9.04 -6.12 -3.66
C ALA A 17 9.28 -4.86 -4.50
N GLU A 18 8.21 -4.30 -5.04
CA GLU A 18 8.24 -3.07 -5.85
C GLU A 18 7.45 -1.96 -5.17
N PRO A 19 7.96 -0.72 -5.13
CA PRO A 19 7.20 0.41 -4.61
C PRO A 19 5.97 0.67 -5.48
N LEU A 20 4.82 0.88 -4.84
CA LEU A 20 3.59 1.22 -5.56
C LEU A 20 3.67 2.69 -5.95
N LEU A 21 3.59 2.98 -7.25
CA LEU A 21 3.64 4.36 -7.76
C LEU A 21 2.23 4.89 -8.00
N ARG A 22 1.96 6.13 -7.58
CA ARG A 22 0.75 6.84 -7.98
C ARG A 22 1.08 7.75 -9.16
N GLN A 23 0.22 7.71 -10.17
CA GLN A 23 0.28 8.62 -11.30
C GLN A 23 -0.64 9.82 -11.03
N ASP A 24 -0.10 11.03 -11.10
CA ASP A 24 -0.89 12.26 -11.01
C ASP A 24 -1.55 12.59 -12.37
N LYS A 25 -2.44 13.58 -12.39
CA LYS A 25 -3.13 14.09 -13.59
C LYS A 25 -2.17 14.56 -14.69
N ASP A 26 -0.95 14.95 -14.32
CA ASP A 26 0.13 15.35 -15.23
C ASP A 26 1.03 14.17 -15.64
N GLU A 27 0.56 12.93 -15.47
CA GLU A 27 1.25 11.68 -15.80
C GLU A 27 2.59 11.44 -15.07
N LYS A 28 2.92 12.25 -14.07
CA LYS A 28 4.11 12.06 -13.24
C LYS A 28 3.89 10.98 -12.19
N PHE A 29 4.88 10.10 -12.04
CA PHE A 29 4.88 9.06 -11.02
C PHE A 29 5.45 9.59 -9.71
N HIS A 30 4.71 9.32 -8.63
CA HIS A 30 5.11 9.64 -7.27
C HIS A 30 5.16 8.37 -6.42
N ASN A 31 6.23 8.23 -5.64
CA ASN A 31 6.38 7.14 -4.69
C ASN A 31 5.25 7.20 -3.66
N THR A 32 4.72 6.03 -3.30
CA THR A 32 3.86 5.90 -2.13
C THR A 32 4.61 5.18 -1.01
N ALA A 33 4.01 5.16 0.18
CA ALA A 33 4.46 4.33 1.29
C ALA A 33 4.07 2.85 1.10
N ASP A 34 3.31 2.53 0.05
CA ASP A 34 2.82 1.20 -0.25
C ASP A 34 3.79 0.48 -1.19
N PHE A 35 3.86 -0.84 -1.09
CA PHE A 35 4.64 -1.68 -2.01
C PHE A 35 3.85 -2.94 -2.36
N GLN A 36 4.16 -3.52 -3.51
CA GLN A 36 3.59 -4.77 -3.98
C GLN A 36 4.66 -5.85 -3.92
N ILE A 37 4.27 -7.06 -3.48
CA ILE A 37 5.12 -8.24 -3.58
C ILE A 37 4.68 -9.04 -4.81
N ASN A 38 5.62 -9.21 -5.75
CA ASN A 38 5.46 -10.08 -6.90
C ASN A 38 6.01 -11.47 -6.56
N LEU A 39 5.17 -12.50 -6.66
CA LEU A 39 5.52 -13.87 -6.30
C LEU A 39 5.29 -14.81 -7.48
N LEU A 40 6.32 -15.57 -7.85
CA LEU A 40 6.23 -16.65 -8.83
C LEU A 40 6.62 -17.97 -8.15
N VAL A 41 5.71 -18.94 -8.17
CA VAL A 41 5.88 -20.25 -7.52
C VAL A 41 5.70 -21.39 -8.51
N ARG A 42 6.31 -22.54 -8.22
CA ARG A 42 6.15 -23.77 -9.01
C ARG A 42 4.82 -24.47 -8.75
N ASP A 43 4.31 -24.39 -7.53
CA ASP A 43 3.02 -24.92 -7.10
C ASP A 43 2.19 -23.79 -6.47
N ALA A 44 0.95 -23.62 -6.92
CA ALA A 44 0.04 -22.61 -6.38
C ALA A 44 -0.36 -22.90 -4.93
N ASN A 45 -0.31 -24.16 -4.48
CA ASN A 45 -0.67 -24.54 -3.12
C ASN A 45 0.24 -23.92 -2.06
N ILE A 46 1.46 -23.53 -2.43
CA ILE A 46 2.41 -22.92 -1.47
C ILE A 46 2.16 -21.42 -1.24
N ILE A 47 1.30 -20.77 -2.02
CA ILE A 47 1.06 -19.32 -1.95
C ILE A 47 0.56 -18.91 -0.56
N GLU A 48 -0.38 -19.67 0.01
CA GLU A 48 -0.91 -19.39 1.36
C GLU A 48 0.18 -19.51 2.43
N HIS A 49 1.03 -20.52 2.33
CA HIS A 49 2.16 -20.69 3.25
C HIS A 49 3.17 -19.55 3.13
N VAL A 50 3.48 -19.11 1.92
CA VAL A 50 4.36 -17.95 1.68
C VAL A 50 3.75 -16.68 2.25
N GLN A 51 2.44 -16.47 2.08
CA GLN A 51 1.74 -15.32 2.64
C GLN A 51 1.83 -15.30 4.17
N LEU A 52 1.49 -16.40 4.84
CA LEU A 52 1.59 -16.50 6.30
C LEU A 52 3.03 -16.29 6.80
N GLY A 53 4.02 -16.82 6.08
CA GLY A 53 5.43 -16.61 6.42
C GLY A 53 5.88 -15.15 6.29
N LEU A 54 5.34 -14.41 5.32
CA LEU A 54 5.59 -12.98 5.15
C LEU A 54 4.87 -12.15 6.22
N GLU A 55 3.62 -12.47 6.53
CA GLU A 55 2.86 -11.84 7.61
C GLU A 55 3.61 -12.00 8.95
N ASP A 56 4.01 -13.22 9.29
CA ASP A 56 4.81 -13.52 10.48
C ASP A 56 6.13 -12.75 10.51
N TYR A 57 6.83 -12.70 9.36
CA TYR A 57 8.06 -11.92 9.26
C TYR A 57 7.81 -10.45 9.56
N PHE A 58 6.77 -9.84 8.99
CA PHE A 58 6.50 -8.43 9.20
C PHE A 58 6.03 -8.10 10.61
N GLU A 59 5.24 -8.98 11.23
CA GLU A 59 4.77 -8.83 12.62
C GLU A 59 5.90 -8.98 13.63
N ASN A 60 6.82 -9.92 13.41
CA ASN A 60 7.91 -10.23 14.34
C ASN A 60 9.24 -9.56 13.98
N ASN A 61 9.29 -8.73 12.93
CA ASN A 61 10.50 -8.03 12.56
C ASN A 61 10.85 -6.95 13.59
N LYS A 62 12.02 -7.07 14.22
CA LYS A 62 12.50 -6.09 15.20
C LYS A 62 12.52 -4.65 14.64
N TYR A 63 12.99 -4.45 13.41
CA TYR A 63 13.08 -3.12 12.82
C TYR A 63 11.70 -2.50 12.58
N ILE A 64 10.72 -3.31 12.17
CA ILE A 64 9.35 -2.83 11.95
C ILE A 64 8.68 -2.50 13.28
N ALA A 65 8.87 -3.36 14.29
CA ALA A 65 8.37 -3.12 15.63
C ALA A 65 9.00 -1.85 16.26
N GLU A 66 10.30 -1.67 16.10
CA GLU A 66 11.05 -0.51 16.59
C GLU A 66 10.63 0.78 15.86
N TYR A 67 10.48 0.73 14.53
CA TYR A 67 9.96 1.85 13.75
C TYR A 67 8.56 2.25 14.20
N TRP A 68 7.67 1.28 14.40
CA TRP A 68 6.32 1.54 14.92
C TRP A 68 6.33 2.14 16.33
N PHE A 69 7.23 1.64 17.20
CA PHE A 69 7.41 2.16 18.54
C PHE A 69 7.84 3.64 18.50
N GLU A 70 8.86 3.99 17.72
CA GLU A 70 9.33 5.37 17.57
C GLU A 70 8.27 6.27 16.94
N PHE A 71 7.54 5.78 15.93
CA PHE A 71 6.39 6.50 15.37
C PHE A 71 5.35 6.82 16.44
N LYS A 72 4.95 5.83 17.24
CA LYS A 72 3.95 6.04 18.29
C LYS A 72 4.46 7.00 19.35
N LYS A 73 5.69 6.79 19.83
CA LYS A 73 6.33 7.63 20.84
C LYS A 73 6.43 9.09 20.37
N GLY A 74 6.93 9.33 19.17
CA GLY A 74 7.05 10.67 18.61
C GLY A 74 5.69 11.37 18.44
N ASN A 75 4.64 10.63 18.09
CA ASN A 75 3.29 11.19 18.01
C ASN A 75 2.69 11.48 19.39
N GLU A 76 2.92 10.65 20.41
CA GLU A 76 2.50 10.93 21.79
C GLU A 76 3.26 12.14 22.37
N ASP A 77 4.57 12.24 22.13
CA ASP A 77 5.38 13.38 22.55
C ASP A 77 4.90 14.68 21.87
N LEU A 78 4.61 14.63 20.56
CA LEU A 78 4.05 15.76 19.82
C LEU A 78 2.64 16.13 20.30
N LYS A 79 1.80 15.14 20.60
CA LYS A 79 0.47 15.34 21.18
C LYS A 79 0.59 16.10 22.49
N LYS A 80 1.48 15.66 23.38
CA LYS A 80 1.71 16.32 24.66
C LYS A 80 2.18 17.77 24.49
N ALA A 81 3.14 18.01 23.60
CA ALA A 81 3.60 19.37 23.32
C ALA A 81 2.48 20.29 22.80
N ILE A 82 1.55 19.75 22.01
CA ILE A 82 0.36 20.48 21.55
C ILE A 82 -0.61 20.76 22.72
N GLU A 83 -0.79 19.80 23.63
CA GLU A 83 -1.61 20.00 24.84
C GLU A 83 -1.03 21.08 25.75
N ASP A 84 0.28 21.06 25.99
CA ASP A 84 1.00 22.06 26.77
C ASP A 84 0.87 23.46 26.13
N GLU A 85 1.04 23.59 24.80
CA GLU A 85 0.86 24.86 24.07
C GLU A 85 -0.58 25.39 24.16
N ILE A 86 -1.58 24.51 24.08
CA ILE A 86 -2.99 24.92 24.24
C ILE A 86 -3.23 25.48 25.65
N GLU A 87 -2.68 24.85 26.68
CA GLU A 87 -2.79 25.31 28.08
C GLU A 87 -2.13 26.68 28.27
N ASP A 88 -0.95 26.89 27.69
CA ASP A 88 -0.24 28.18 27.72
C ASP A 88 -1.04 29.27 27.00
N LEU A 89 -1.60 28.99 25.82
CA LEU A 89 -2.45 29.93 25.07
C LEU A 89 -3.75 30.27 25.80
N GLN A 90 -4.37 29.29 26.46
CA GLN A 90 -5.55 29.52 27.30
C GLN A 90 -5.21 30.41 28.50
N SER A 91 -4.11 30.13 29.18
CA SER A 91 -3.63 30.92 30.32
C SER A 91 -3.30 32.36 29.90
N PHE A 92 -2.65 32.53 28.75
CA PHE A 92 -2.35 33.85 28.19
C PHE A 92 -3.63 34.62 27.82
N ARG A 93 -4.63 33.95 27.25
CA ARG A 93 -5.94 34.56 26.97
C ARG A 93 -6.63 35.03 28.24
N ASP A 94 -6.63 34.22 29.29
CA ASP A 94 -7.22 34.59 30.58
C ASP A 94 -6.48 35.77 31.22
N GLU A 95 -5.15 35.84 31.07
CA GLU A 95 -4.35 36.99 31.49
C GLU A 95 -4.71 38.27 30.72
N LEU A 96 -4.95 38.17 29.41
CA LEU A 96 -5.39 39.31 28.60
C LEU A 96 -6.76 39.83 29.03
N ILE A 97 -7.73 38.93 29.25
CA ILE A 97 -9.09 39.27 29.70
C ILE A 97 -9.06 39.92 31.09
N THR A 98 -8.27 39.38 32.02
CA THR A 98 -8.13 39.94 33.37
C THR A 98 -7.45 41.31 33.34
N LYS A 99 -6.43 41.52 32.50
CA LYS A 99 -5.80 42.83 32.30
C LYS A 99 -6.75 43.85 31.65
N GLU A 100 -7.56 43.44 30.69
CA GLU A 100 -8.58 44.28 30.06
C GLU A 100 -9.63 44.74 31.08
N SER A 101 -10.13 43.82 31.91
CA SER A 101 -11.07 44.13 33.00
C SER A 101 -10.50 45.11 34.05
N LEU A 102 -9.18 45.16 34.23
CA LEU A 102 -8.51 46.10 35.13
C LEU A 102 -8.19 47.45 34.47
N THR A 103 -8.27 47.57 33.14
CA THR A 103 -7.78 48.73 32.36
C THR A 103 -8.87 49.45 31.56
N GLU A 104 -10.14 49.43 31.99
CA GLU A 104 -11.32 50.09 31.36
C GLU A 104 -11.22 51.61 31.02
N ILE A 105 -10.05 52.24 31.08
CA ILE A 105 -9.82 53.63 30.69
C ILE A 105 -8.74 53.70 29.58
N SER A 106 -8.99 53.15 28.39
CA SER A 106 -8.26 53.50 27.14
C SER A 106 -8.92 52.94 25.87
N ASN A 107 -9.64 53.79 25.12
CA ASN A 107 -10.40 53.39 23.92
C ASN A 107 -9.56 52.87 22.72
N SER A 108 -8.23 52.88 22.80
CA SER A 108 -7.33 52.35 21.76
C SER A 108 -6.76 50.96 22.08
N SER A 109 -6.79 50.50 23.33
CA SER A 109 -6.29 49.15 23.71
C SER A 109 -7.28 48.05 23.36
N ASN A 110 -8.59 48.34 23.36
CA ASN A 110 -9.64 47.32 23.18
C ASN A 110 -9.64 46.70 21.77
N TYR A 111 -9.27 47.46 20.73
CA TYR A 111 -9.19 46.91 19.36
C TYR A 111 -8.00 45.96 19.16
N LEU A 112 -6.85 46.24 19.79
CA LEU A 112 -5.67 45.36 19.72
C LEU A 112 -5.88 44.09 20.57
N ALA A 113 -6.50 44.22 21.74
CA ALA A 113 -6.85 43.09 22.61
C ALA A 113 -7.86 42.15 21.96
N SER A 114 -8.93 42.68 21.35
CA SER A 114 -9.95 41.88 20.66
C SER A 114 -9.39 41.11 19.46
N ASN A 115 -8.48 41.71 18.69
CA ASN A 115 -7.78 41.02 17.60
C ASN A 115 -6.88 39.89 18.13
N ASN A 116 -6.15 40.12 19.22
CA ASN A 116 -5.29 39.11 19.83
C ASN A 116 -6.07 37.93 20.41
N GLU A 117 -7.21 38.18 21.06
CA GLU A 117 -8.08 37.12 21.58
C GLU A 117 -8.61 36.23 20.44
N GLN A 118 -9.05 36.84 19.33
CA GLN A 118 -9.55 36.09 18.18
C GLN A 118 -8.45 35.26 17.50
N THR A 119 -7.21 35.77 17.42
CA THR A 119 -6.08 34.99 16.89
C THR A 119 -5.73 33.81 17.81
N ILE A 120 -5.69 34.01 19.13
CA ILE A 120 -5.40 32.93 20.09
C ILE A 120 -6.48 31.84 20.02
N ALA A 121 -7.76 32.23 19.94
CA ALA A 121 -8.86 31.27 19.81
C ALA A 121 -8.76 30.45 18.51
N ASN A 122 -8.39 31.08 17.39
CA ASN A 122 -8.16 30.39 16.13
C ASN A 122 -6.99 29.40 16.21
N ASP A 123 -5.88 29.80 16.85
CA ASP A 123 -4.69 28.96 17.01
C ASP A 123 -5.00 27.74 17.88
N ILE A 124 -5.74 27.92 18.99
CA ILE A 124 -6.23 26.81 19.84
C ILE A 124 -7.08 25.83 19.02
N ILE A 125 -7.98 26.31 18.16
CA ILE A 125 -8.82 25.44 17.31
C ILE A 125 -7.96 24.61 16.35
N ILE A 126 -6.96 25.24 15.71
CA ILE A 126 -6.04 24.56 14.78
C ILE A 126 -5.23 23.48 15.52
N LEU A 127 -4.73 23.80 16.71
CA LEU A 127 -3.98 22.87 17.55
C LEU A 127 -4.84 21.69 18.00
N GLU A 128 -6.09 21.94 18.41
CA GLU A 128 -7.06 20.88 18.75
C GLU A 128 -7.37 19.97 17.56
N GLU A 129 -7.54 20.52 16.36
CA GLU A 129 -7.74 19.73 15.15
C GLU A 129 -6.51 18.83 14.88
N ARG A 130 -5.31 19.39 15.02
CA ARG A 130 -4.05 18.66 14.84
C ARG A 130 -3.88 17.55 15.87
N LYS A 131 -4.22 17.80 17.14
CA LYS A 131 -4.25 16.79 18.21
C LYS A 131 -5.15 15.62 17.83
N ARG A 132 -6.40 15.90 17.44
CA ARG A 132 -7.36 14.88 17.02
C ARG A 132 -6.90 14.08 15.80
N LYS A 133 -6.16 14.72 14.88
CA LYS A 133 -5.56 14.03 13.73
C LYS A 133 -4.49 13.04 14.19
N ILE A 134 -3.60 13.46 15.08
CA ILE A 134 -2.56 12.59 15.66
C ILE A 134 -3.19 11.40 16.40
N GLU A 135 -4.20 11.63 17.24
CA GLU A 135 -4.90 10.54 17.94
C GLU A 135 -5.55 9.52 16.99
N ARG A 136 -6.15 10.02 15.91
CA ARG A 136 -6.72 9.19 14.86
C ARG A 136 -5.63 8.38 14.17
N ASP A 137 -4.51 9.01 13.82
CA ASP A 137 -3.40 8.37 13.12
C ASP A 137 -2.78 7.26 14.00
N ILE A 138 -2.55 7.51 15.29
CA ILE A 138 -2.09 6.49 16.26
C ILE A 138 -3.08 5.30 16.33
N LYS A 139 -4.40 5.57 16.30
CA LYS A 139 -5.44 4.55 16.47
C LYS A 139 -5.71 3.74 15.19
N LEU A 140 -5.60 4.36 14.03
CA LEU A 140 -5.99 3.76 12.74
C LEU A 140 -4.80 3.17 11.99
N ILE A 141 -3.60 3.70 12.17
CA ILE A 141 -2.40 3.18 11.49
C ILE A 141 -1.91 1.98 12.29
N LYS A 142 -1.80 0.81 11.64
CA LYS A 142 -1.07 -0.34 12.16
C LYS A 142 0.38 -0.29 11.65
N PRO A 143 1.34 -0.95 12.33
CA PRO A 143 2.73 -1.09 11.85
C PRO A 143 2.82 -1.55 10.39
N LEU A 144 1.93 -2.48 10.01
CA LEU A 144 1.63 -2.87 8.65
C LEU A 144 0.11 -2.95 8.53
N SER A 145 -0.49 -2.10 7.69
CA SER A 145 -1.95 -1.92 7.73
C SER A 145 -2.72 -2.81 6.76
N PHE A 146 -2.17 -3.24 5.61
CA PHE A 146 -2.96 -3.98 4.62
C PHE A 146 -2.08 -4.87 3.73
N SER A 147 -1.79 -6.10 4.17
CA SER A 147 -1.40 -7.16 3.23
C SER A 147 -2.67 -7.58 2.48
N LYS A 148 -2.77 -7.24 1.18
CA LYS A 148 -3.77 -7.90 0.33
C LYS A 148 -3.23 -9.29 0.00
N PRO A 149 -4.07 -10.35 0.07
CA PRO A 149 -3.62 -11.69 -0.29
C PRO A 149 -3.18 -11.72 -1.75
N PHE A 150 -2.27 -12.63 -2.07
CA PHE A 150 -1.82 -12.82 -3.45
C PHE A 150 -3.00 -13.18 -4.35
N THR A 151 -3.12 -12.48 -5.49
CA THR A 151 -4.12 -12.81 -6.49
C THR A 151 -3.61 -13.98 -7.33
N GLN A 152 -4.33 -15.10 -7.34
CA GLN A 152 -3.94 -16.28 -8.12
C GLN A 152 -4.23 -16.05 -9.61
N THR A 153 -3.19 -16.02 -10.44
CA THR A 153 -3.34 -16.02 -11.90
C THR A 153 -3.31 -17.46 -12.39
N THR A 154 -4.43 -17.96 -12.92
CA THR A 154 -4.66 -19.37 -13.23
C THR A 154 -3.95 -19.90 -14.48
N VAL A 155 -3.27 -19.06 -15.26
CA VAL A 155 -2.59 -19.52 -16.48
C VAL A 155 -1.22 -20.09 -16.10
N ALA A 156 -1.19 -21.37 -15.76
CA ALA A 156 0.06 -22.08 -15.55
C ALA A 156 0.83 -22.15 -16.88
N GLU A 157 2.10 -21.71 -16.88
CA GLU A 157 3.00 -21.69 -18.04
C GLU A 157 3.04 -23.04 -18.79
N ARG A 158 2.84 -24.15 -18.06
CA ARG A 158 2.76 -25.51 -18.60
C ARG A 158 1.51 -25.77 -19.43
N GLU A 159 0.35 -25.23 -19.08
CA GLU A 159 -0.89 -25.49 -19.83
C GLU A 159 -0.79 -24.91 -21.25
N VAL A 160 -0.28 -23.68 -21.39
CA VAL A 160 -0.10 -23.04 -22.70
C VAL A 160 0.84 -23.85 -23.60
N LEU A 161 1.93 -24.38 -23.03
CA LEU A 161 2.87 -25.24 -23.77
C LEU A 161 2.25 -26.57 -24.19
N VAL A 162 1.48 -27.21 -23.31
CA VAL A 162 0.79 -28.48 -23.59
C VAL A 162 -0.28 -28.29 -24.67
N TRP A 163 -1.08 -27.23 -24.60
CA TRP A 163 -2.07 -26.92 -25.64
C TRP A 163 -1.41 -26.53 -26.96
N GLY A 164 -0.33 -25.75 -26.94
CA GLY A 164 0.42 -25.38 -28.14
C GLY A 164 1.01 -26.60 -28.86
N THR A 165 1.61 -27.52 -28.10
CA THR A 165 2.17 -28.77 -28.66
C THR A 165 1.07 -29.72 -29.16
N ALA A 166 -0.04 -29.86 -28.42
CA ALA A 166 -1.18 -30.69 -28.84
C ALA A 166 -1.83 -30.17 -30.14
N ILE A 167 -2.08 -28.86 -30.24
CA ILE A 167 -2.64 -28.24 -31.44
C ILE A 167 -1.69 -28.39 -32.63
N GLY A 168 -0.38 -28.19 -32.41
CA GLY A 168 0.64 -28.38 -33.44
C GLY A 168 0.67 -29.82 -33.97
N PHE A 169 0.56 -30.81 -33.09
CA PHE A 169 0.51 -32.22 -33.48
C PHE A 169 -0.76 -32.56 -34.27
N VAL A 170 -1.93 -32.07 -33.85
CA VAL A 170 -3.19 -32.27 -34.59
C VAL A 170 -3.11 -31.64 -35.99
N ALA A 171 -2.58 -30.41 -36.10
CA ALA A 171 -2.39 -29.73 -37.38
C ALA A 171 -1.42 -30.51 -38.30
N PHE A 172 -0.35 -31.09 -37.75
CA PHE A 172 0.58 -31.93 -38.50
C PHE A 172 -0.12 -33.16 -39.10
N ILE A 173 -0.90 -33.90 -38.30
CA ILE A 173 -1.66 -35.06 -38.80
C ILE A 173 -2.68 -34.65 -39.87
N LEU A 174 -3.38 -33.53 -39.68
CA LEU A 174 -4.33 -33.00 -40.65
C LEU A 174 -3.66 -32.65 -41.99
N SER A 175 -2.45 -32.09 -41.94
CA SER A 175 -1.67 -31.76 -43.14
C SER A 175 -1.31 -32.99 -43.97
N ILE A 176 -0.97 -34.11 -43.30
CA ILE A 176 -0.68 -35.39 -43.97
C ILE A 176 -1.94 -35.91 -44.66
N ILE A 177 -3.08 -35.89 -43.97
CA ILE A 177 -4.36 -36.35 -44.53
C ILE A 177 -4.74 -35.52 -45.77
N ILE A 178 -4.63 -34.20 -45.70
CA ILE A 178 -4.91 -33.31 -46.82
C ILE A 178 -3.95 -33.59 -47.99
N ALA A 179 -2.66 -33.80 -47.71
CA ALA A 179 -1.67 -34.13 -48.73
C ALA A 179 -1.99 -35.44 -49.45
N ILE A 180 -2.38 -36.49 -48.72
CA ILE A 180 -2.78 -37.78 -49.29
C ILE A 180 -4.02 -37.63 -50.18
N ILE A 181 -5.05 -36.93 -49.72
CA ILE A 181 -6.28 -36.70 -50.51
C ILE A 181 -5.95 -35.93 -51.80
N ARG A 182 -5.07 -34.94 -51.72
CA ARG A 182 -4.63 -34.14 -52.87
C ARG A 182 -3.84 -34.97 -53.87
N GLU A 183 -2.92 -35.82 -53.39
CA GLU A 183 -2.12 -36.75 -54.20
C GLU A 183 -3.02 -37.74 -54.96
N VAL A 184 -3.97 -38.37 -54.27
CA VAL A 184 -4.91 -39.33 -54.87
C VAL A 184 -5.78 -38.66 -55.93
N LYS A 185 -6.34 -37.48 -55.64
CA LYS A 185 -7.12 -36.70 -56.63
C LYS A 185 -6.28 -36.31 -57.86
N GLN A 186 -5.00 -35.97 -57.67
CA GLN A 186 -4.11 -35.63 -58.80
C GLN A 186 -3.76 -36.86 -59.65
N LYS A 187 -3.54 -38.03 -59.04
CA LYS A 187 -3.29 -39.27 -59.78
C LYS A 187 -4.51 -39.71 -60.59
N SER A 188 -5.71 -39.69 -60.00
CA SER A 188 -6.94 -40.07 -60.72
C SER A 188 -7.23 -39.14 -61.91
N LEU A 189 -6.88 -37.85 -61.81
CA LEU A 189 -7.04 -36.87 -62.90
C LEU A 189 -6.04 -37.06 -64.04
N LYS A 190 -4.87 -37.65 -63.77
CA LYS A 190 -3.85 -37.94 -64.80
C LYS A 190 -4.14 -39.23 -65.56
N GLU A 191 -4.84 -40.19 -64.96
CA GLU A 191 -5.23 -41.45 -65.60
C GLU A 191 -6.49 -41.32 -66.50
N THR A 192 -7.23 -40.21 -66.40
CA THR A 192 -8.44 -39.93 -67.19
C THR A 192 -8.23 -38.97 -68.37
N LYS A 193 -6.98 -38.56 -68.62
CA LYS A 193 -6.56 -37.81 -69.81
C LYS A 193 -5.71 -38.68 -70.72
#